data_AF-A0A9X4CHA7-F1
#
_entry.id   AF-A0A9X4CHA7-F1
#
_cell.length_a   1.000
_cell.length_b   1.000
_cell.length_c   1.000
_cell.angle_alpha   90.00
_cell.angle_beta   90.00
_cell.angle_gamma   90.00
#
_symmetry.space_group_name_H-M   'P 1'
#
loop_
_entity.id
_entity.type
_entity.pdbx_description
1 polymer ?
#
loop_
_entity_poly.entity_id
_entity_poly.type
_entity_poly.pdbx_seq_one_letter_code
_entity_poly.pdbx_strand_id
1 'polypeptide(L)'
;MPRSPSIVPHVDHDTYLVLNDFGRLGRAWCEADEEGTDRETLLRRLLDDQYSHPVRIVAFNTAEGWSRDVTVDIADELRRRFAEYDDVPSSVQEFLETAVRR
;
A
#
# COMPACT_ATOMS: atom_id res chain seq x y z
N MET A 1 -35.06 -18.57 8.85
CA MET A 1 -33.62 -18.66 9.13
C MET A 1 -33.15 -17.28 9.60
N PRO A 2 -32.56 -17.14 10.80
CA PRO A 2 -31.93 -15.88 11.21
C PRO A 2 -30.78 -15.58 10.24
N ARG A 3 -30.69 -14.34 9.72
CA ARG A 3 -29.50 -13.91 8.99
C ARG A 3 -28.38 -13.70 10.00
N SER A 4 -27.22 -14.29 9.75
CA SER A 4 -26.01 -13.93 10.48
C SER A 4 -25.70 -12.45 10.25
N PRO A 5 -25.20 -11.72 11.26
CA PRO A 5 -24.73 -10.36 11.07
C PRO A 5 -23.62 -10.34 10.01
N SER A 6 -23.55 -9.23 9.27
CA SER A 6 -22.47 -9.01 8.30
C SER A 6 -21.13 -9.08 9.04
N ILE A 7 -20.18 -9.85 8.50
CA ILE A 7 -18.79 -9.85 8.97
C ILE A 7 -17.95 -8.77 8.27
N VAL A 8 -18.54 -8.12 7.26
CA VAL A 8 -17.87 -7.09 6.47
C VAL A 8 -17.80 -5.82 7.32
N PRO A 9 -16.61 -5.32 7.64
CA PRO A 9 -16.47 -4.09 8.41
C PRO A 9 -17.05 -2.91 7.61
N HIS A 10 -17.75 -2.02 8.33
CA HIS A 10 -18.30 -0.78 7.77
C HIS A 10 -17.19 0.27 7.71
N VAL A 11 -16.36 0.17 6.68
CA VAL A 11 -15.26 1.10 6.41
C VAL A 11 -15.62 1.90 5.17
N ASP A 12 -15.62 3.23 5.29
CA ASP A 12 -16.04 4.15 4.22
C ASP A 12 -14.87 4.61 3.31
N HIS A 13 -13.73 3.91 3.34
CA HIS A 13 -12.55 4.25 2.54
C HIS A 13 -11.86 3.02 1.95
N ASP A 14 -11.03 3.25 0.94
CA ASP A 14 -10.16 2.22 0.37
C ASP A 14 -9.02 1.90 1.35
N THR A 15 -8.90 0.63 1.74
CA THR A 15 -7.85 0.12 2.61
C THR A 15 -6.67 -0.37 1.77
N TYR A 16 -5.47 0.08 2.10
CA TYR A 16 -4.24 -0.30 1.42
C TYR A 16 -3.35 -1.19 2.29
N LEU A 17 -2.91 -2.32 1.73
CA LEU A 17 -1.96 -3.24 2.36
C LEU A 17 -0.66 -3.31 1.57
N VAL A 18 0.45 -3.31 2.29
CA VAL A 18 1.79 -3.36 1.70
C VAL A 18 2.43 -4.72 1.99
N LEU A 19 2.82 -5.43 0.93
CA LEU A 19 3.69 -6.59 1.00
C LEU A 19 5.12 -6.10 0.95
N ASN A 20 5.87 -6.37 2.00
CA ASN A 20 7.27 -6.00 2.13
C ASN A 20 8.18 -7.23 1.99
N ASP A 21 9.35 -7.04 1.39
CA ASP A 21 10.40 -8.05 1.33
C ASP A 21 11.43 -7.81 2.44
N PHE A 22 11.58 -8.80 3.32
CA PHE A 22 12.55 -8.79 4.42
C PHE A 22 13.79 -9.64 4.08
N GLY A 23 14.03 -9.89 2.79
CA GLY A 23 15.16 -10.64 2.27
C GLY A 23 15.13 -12.10 2.71
N ARG A 24 16.10 -12.50 3.54
CA ARG A 24 16.21 -13.90 4.02
C ARG A 24 15.04 -14.34 4.89
N LEU A 25 14.32 -13.39 5.49
CA LEU A 25 13.11 -13.66 6.28
C LEU A 25 11.87 -13.85 5.40
N GLY A 26 11.99 -13.62 4.09
CA GLY A 26 10.90 -13.74 3.13
C GLY A 26 10.02 -12.50 3.06
N ARG A 27 8.82 -12.67 2.50
CA ARG A 27 7.86 -11.59 2.27
C ARG A 27 6.68 -11.70 3.21
N ALA A 28 6.24 -10.58 3.78
CA ALA A 28 5.07 -10.53 4.65
C ALA A 28 4.28 -9.23 4.46
N TRP A 29 2.97 -9.31 4.71
CA TRP A 29 2.11 -8.13 4.76
C TRP A 29 2.44 -7.35 6.03
N CYS A 30 2.76 -6.07 5.87
CA CYS A 30 3.06 -5.20 7.00
C CYS A 30 1.82 -5.01 7.88
N GLU A 31 2.04 -4.98 9.18
CA GLU A 31 1.02 -4.56 10.14
C GLU A 31 0.63 -3.11 9.85
N ALA A 32 -0.67 -2.84 9.90
CA ALA A 32 -1.24 -1.51 9.75
C ALA A 32 -2.40 -1.37 10.74
N ASP A 33 -2.42 -0.24 11.44
CA ASP A 33 -3.56 0.18 12.24
C ASP A 33 -4.75 0.54 11.33
N GLU A 34 -5.97 0.37 11.83
CA GLU A 34 -7.21 0.58 11.07
C GLU A 34 -7.29 1.98 10.45
N GLU A 35 -6.88 3.02 11.19
CA GLU A 35 -6.94 4.41 10.75
C GLU A 35 -5.81 4.76 9.75
N GLY A 36 -4.71 4.01 9.75
CA GLY A 36 -3.52 4.27 8.96
C GLY A 36 -3.42 3.49 7.66
N THR A 37 -4.55 3.00 7.15
CA THR A 37 -4.63 2.25 5.89
C THR A 37 -5.21 3.05 4.73
N ASP A 38 -5.50 4.33 4.90
CA ASP A 38 -5.94 5.19 3.80
C ASP A 38 -4.78 5.55 2.85
N ARG A 39 -5.15 6.10 1.69
CA ARG A 39 -4.20 6.42 0.62
C ARG A 39 -3.14 7.45 1.01
N GLU A 40 -3.53 8.53 1.70
CA GLU A 40 -2.58 9.59 2.07
C GLU A 40 -1.63 9.10 3.15
N THR A 41 -2.13 8.31 4.11
CA THR A 41 -1.27 7.71 5.13
C THR A 41 -0.30 6.71 4.52
N LEU A 42 -0.72 5.87 3.56
CA LEU A 42 0.17 4.98 2.82
C LEU A 42 1.33 5.76 2.16
N LEU A 43 1.00 6.80 1.39
CA LEU A 43 2.01 7.60 0.67
C LEU A 43 3.00 8.23 1.65
N ARG A 44 2.50 8.77 2.77
CA ARG A 44 3.35 9.33 3.82
C ARG A 44 4.27 8.27 4.45
N ARG A 45 3.74 7.09 4.78
CA ARG A 45 4.52 5.97 5.35
C ARG A 45 5.61 5.46 4.42
N LEU A 46 5.35 5.43 3.11
CA LEU A 46 6.36 5.11 2.11
C LEU A 46 7.52 6.13 2.15
N LEU A 47 7.21 7.42 2.21
CA LEU A 47 8.21 8.50 2.23
C LEU A 47 8.94 8.63 3.57
N ASP A 48 8.29 8.27 4.66
CA ASP A 48 8.89 8.18 5.99
C ASP A 48 9.75 6.91 6.16
N ASP A 49 9.97 6.14 5.08
CA ASP A 49 10.75 4.90 5.04
C ASP A 49 10.26 3.82 6.02
N GLN A 50 8.96 3.80 6.30
CA GLN A 50 8.36 2.81 7.21
C GLN A 50 8.23 1.42 6.58
N TYR A 51 8.47 1.31 5.27
CA TYR A 51 8.52 0.05 4.53
C TYR A 51 9.91 -0.12 3.91
N SER A 52 10.69 -1.08 4.40
CA SER A 52 12.09 -1.21 3.99
C SER A 52 12.28 -1.60 2.52
N HIS A 53 11.42 -2.48 1.98
CA HIS A 53 11.44 -2.90 0.57
C HIS A 53 10.02 -3.30 0.14
N PRO A 54 9.12 -2.32 -0.10
CA PRO A 54 7.77 -2.63 -0.54
C PRO A 54 7.82 -3.25 -1.93
N VAL A 55 7.10 -4.37 -2.13
CA VAL A 55 7.12 -5.11 -3.42
C VAL A 55 5.73 -5.30 -4.02
N ARG A 56 4.66 -5.08 -3.26
CA ARG A 56 3.29 -5.08 -3.78
C ARG A 56 2.40 -4.24 -2.88
N ILE A 57 1.47 -3.51 -3.47
CA ILE A 57 0.43 -2.79 -2.77
C ILE A 57 -0.92 -3.27 -3.29
N VAL A 58 -1.76 -3.77 -2.40
CA VAL A 58 -3.13 -4.18 -2.72
C VAL A 58 -4.08 -3.22 -2.03
N ALA A 59 -5.05 -2.72 -2.78
CA ALA A 59 -6.16 -1.97 -2.24
C ALA A 59 -7.43 -2.83 -2.24
N PHE A 60 -8.31 -2.58 -1.28
CA PHE A 60 -9.65 -3.12 -1.29
C PHE A 60 -10.64 -2.13 -0.69
N ASN A 61 -11.89 -2.25 -1.12
CA ASN A 61 -13.00 -1.50 -0.57
C ASN A 61 -14.13 -2.47 -0.26
N THR A 62 -14.45 -2.62 1.03
CA THR A 62 -15.45 -3.56 1.49
C THR A 62 -16.88 -3.08 1.25
N ALA A 63 -17.10 -1.76 1.20
CA ALA A 63 -18.40 -1.16 0.90
C ALA A 63 -18.78 -1.34 -0.58
N GLU A 64 -17.81 -1.21 -1.48
CA GLU A 64 -17.99 -1.33 -2.93
C GLU A 64 -17.72 -2.75 -3.47
N GLY A 65 -17.11 -3.61 -2.66
CA GLY A 65 -16.92 -5.03 -2.98
C GLY A 65 -15.81 -5.31 -3.99
N TRP A 66 -14.71 -4.56 -3.97
CA TRP A 66 -13.58 -4.77 -4.87
C TRP A 66 -12.25 -4.92 -4.12
N SER A 67 -11.30 -5.60 -4.79
CA SER A 67 -9.88 -5.67 -4.39
C SER A 67 -9.00 -5.74 -5.64
N ARG A 68 -7.88 -5.01 -5.64
CA ARG A 68 -6.96 -4.90 -6.79
C ARG A 68 -5.51 -4.71 -6.35
N ASP A 69 -4.58 -5.25 -7.14
CA ASP A 69 -3.17 -4.86 -7.07
C ASP A 69 -3.03 -3.45 -7.68
N VAL A 70 -2.64 -2.47 -6.86
CA VAL A 70 -2.51 -1.05 -7.21
C VAL A 70 -1.06 -0.59 -7.18
N THR A 71 -0.11 -1.54 -7.23
CA THR A 71 1.33 -1.27 -7.13
C THR A 71 1.78 -0.20 -8.13
N VAL A 72 1.35 -0.32 -9.38
CA VAL A 72 1.73 0.61 -10.46
C VAL A 72 1.08 1.98 -10.25
N ASP A 73 -0.20 2.02 -9.86
CA ASP A 73 -0.94 3.27 -9.63
C ASP A 73 -0.29 4.12 -8.54
N ILE A 74 0.12 3.49 -7.43
CA ILE A 74 0.82 4.15 -6.33
C ILE A 74 2.22 4.59 -6.75
N ALA A 75 2.96 3.76 -7.49
CA ALA A 75 4.27 4.13 -7.99
C ALA A 75 4.20 5.34 -8.94
N ASP A 76 3.22 5.38 -9.84
CA ASP A 76 2.99 6.52 -10.73
C ASP A 76 2.60 7.80 -9.96
N GLU A 77 1.83 7.66 -8.89
CA GLU A 77 1.48 8.78 -8.03
C GLU A 77 2.69 9.34 -7.29
N LEU A 78 3.53 8.47 -6.71
CA LEU A 78 4.80 8.87 -6.11
C LEU A 78 5.69 9.59 -7.13
N ARG A 79 5.84 9.05 -8.35
CA ARG A 79 6.61 9.72 -9.42
C ARG A 79 6.07 11.12 -9.72
N ARG A 80 4.75 11.30 -9.79
CA ARG A 80 4.14 12.62 -10.04
C ARG A 80 4.36 13.59 -8.88
N ARG A 81 4.26 13.13 -7.62
CA ARG A 81 4.41 13.98 -6.44
C ARG A 81 5.88 14.34 -6.16
N PHE A 82 6.82 13.46 -6.51
CA PHE A 82 8.23 13.57 -6.12
C PHE A 82 9.21 13.72 -7.29
N ALA A 83 8.73 14.02 -8.50
CA ALA A 83 9.60 14.30 -9.66
C ALA A 83 10.63 15.42 -9.42
N GLU A 84 10.42 16.27 -8.40
CA GLU A 84 11.23 17.45 -8.08
C GLU A 84 11.92 17.39 -6.70
N TYR A 85 11.80 16.29 -5.94
CA TYR A 85 12.39 16.18 -4.60
C TYR A 85 13.74 15.45 -4.64
N ASP A 86 14.79 16.10 -4.12
CA ASP A 86 16.16 15.55 -4.09
C ASP A 86 16.36 14.41 -3.06
N ASP A 87 15.47 14.27 -2.06
CA ASP A 87 15.60 13.30 -0.96
C ASP A 87 14.40 12.33 -0.90
N VAL A 88 14.32 11.40 -1.86
CA VAL A 88 13.42 10.24 -1.78
C VAL A 88 14.17 9.07 -1.13
N PRO A 89 13.60 8.35 -0.14
CA PRO A 89 14.24 7.19 0.47
C PRO A 89 14.66 6.14 -0.55
N SER A 90 15.79 5.46 -0.33
CA SER A 90 16.29 4.43 -1.25
C SER A 90 15.30 3.28 -1.46
N SER A 91 14.57 2.89 -0.42
CA SER A 91 13.49 1.88 -0.48
C SER A 91 12.41 2.26 -1.49
N VAL A 92 12.01 3.54 -1.51
CA VAL A 92 11.02 4.09 -2.44
C VAL A 92 11.61 4.18 -3.84
N GLN A 93 12.87 4.58 -4.00
CA GLN A 93 13.53 4.58 -5.31
C GLN A 93 13.55 3.17 -5.94
N GLU A 94 13.98 2.16 -5.17
CA GLU A 94 13.98 0.76 -5.62
C GLU A 94 12.58 0.25 -5.95
N PHE A 95 11.59 0.61 -5.14
CA PHE A 95 10.18 0.32 -5.40
C PHE A 95 9.71 0.92 -6.73
N LEU A 96 10.06 2.19 -6.98
CA LEU A 96 9.73 2.87 -8.22
C LEU A 96 10.40 2.20 -9.42
N GLU A 97 11.65 1.74 -9.32
CA GLU A 97 12.32 1.06 -10.43
C GLU A 97 11.68 -0.30 -10.76
N THR A 98 11.26 -1.04 -9.74
CA THR A 98 10.66 -2.37 -9.91
C THR A 98 9.20 -2.32 -10.35
N ALA A 99 8.45 -1.30 -9.93
CA ALA A 99 7.05 -1.13 -10.32
C ALA A 99 6.85 -0.88 -11.82
N VAL A 100 7.85 -0.36 -12.55
CA VAL A 100 7.79 -0.18 -14.02
C VAL A 100 7.79 -1.50 -14.78
N ARG A 101 8.30 -2.57 -14.16
CA ARG A 101 8.54 -3.87 -14.84
C ARG A 101 7.39 -4.87 -14.66
N ARG A 102 6.23 -4.44 -14.18
CA ARG A 102 5.06 -5.31 -13.92
C ARG A 102 3.95 -5.13 -14.94
#